data_AF-A0A2E6DG50-F1
#
_entry.id   AF-A0A2E6DG50-F1
#
_cell.length_a   1.000
_cell.length_b   1.000
_cell.length_c   1.000
_cell.angle_alpha   90.00
_cell.angle_beta   90.00
_cell.angle_gamma   90.00
#
_symmetry.space_group_name_H-M   'P 1'
#
loop_
_entity.id
_entity.type
_entity.pdbx_description
1 polymer ?
#
loop_
_entity_poly.entity_id
_entity_poly.type
_entity_poly.pdbx_seq_one_letter_code
_entity_poly.pdbx_strand_id
1 'polypeptide(L)'
;MSEGDKAEGEGFVIKDKRSSQISEDEAASVDDQEAKGSQEKKSSSGEEHAEPFQIDFSAFIMSLTSSAFYHLGDMADPTTGKKEVNLPAVQQTIDMLMMLREKTKGNLTDDEDKLIEQLIYELQVKYVAKTKE
;
A
#
# COMPACT_ATOMS: atom_id res chain seq x y z
N MET A 1 -15.63 29.57 -50.43
CA MET A 1 -15.60 28.14 -50.80
C MET A 1 -14.14 27.88 -51.16
N SER A 2 -13.25 27.50 -50.23
CA SER A 2 -13.06 26.16 -49.62
C SER A 2 -12.89 25.08 -50.71
N GLU A 3 -11.92 24.17 -50.73
CA GLU A 3 -11.02 23.53 -49.75
C GLU A 3 -9.60 23.38 -50.36
N GLY A 4 -8.48 23.37 -49.62
CA GLY A 4 -7.94 22.23 -48.83
C GLY A 4 -7.08 21.32 -49.74
N ASP A 5 -5.87 20.84 -49.46
CA ASP A 5 -5.03 20.79 -48.27
C ASP A 5 -3.61 20.44 -48.79
N LYS A 6 -2.58 21.20 -48.44
CA LYS A 6 -1.18 20.89 -48.80
C LYS A 6 -0.62 20.01 -47.67
N ALA A 7 -0.52 18.71 -47.91
CA ALA A 7 0.16 17.79 -47.01
C ALA A 7 1.68 17.85 -47.25
N GLU A 8 2.38 18.68 -46.49
CA GLU A 8 3.82 18.58 -46.26
C GLU A 8 4.04 18.22 -44.79
N GLY A 9 4.40 16.97 -44.54
CA GLY A 9 4.81 16.46 -43.23
C GLY A 9 5.96 15.50 -43.44
N GLU A 10 7.16 15.92 -43.07
CA GLU A 10 8.39 15.14 -43.16
C GLU A 10 8.27 13.89 -42.28
N GLY A 11 8.30 12.70 -42.89
CA GLY A 11 8.21 11.43 -42.19
C GLY A 11 9.44 11.17 -41.32
N PHE A 12 9.25 11.00 -40.02
CA PHE A 12 10.32 10.63 -39.10
C PHE A 12 10.49 9.10 -39.08
N VAL A 13 11.68 8.61 -39.46
CA VAL A 13 12.02 7.17 -39.39
C VAL A 13 12.66 6.86 -38.04
N ILE A 14 11.90 6.21 -37.16
CA ILE A 14 12.41 5.71 -35.87
C ILE A 14 13.14 4.39 -36.16
N LYS A 15 14.46 4.43 -36.22
CA LYS A 15 15.30 3.22 -36.34
C LYS A 15 15.62 2.68 -34.96
N ASP A 16 14.76 1.78 -34.46
CA ASP A 16 14.97 1.05 -33.21
C ASP A 16 16.30 0.26 -33.28
N LYS A 17 17.17 0.52 -32.31
CA LYS A 17 18.50 -0.10 -32.13
C LYS A 17 18.54 -0.84 -30.80
N ARG A 18 17.53 -1.65 -30.48
CA ARG A 18 17.67 -2.64 -29.40
C ARG A 18 18.42 -3.86 -29.93
N SER A 19 19.73 -3.77 -29.71
CA SER A 19 20.73 -4.81 -29.88
C SER A 19 20.29 -6.13 -29.26
N SER A 20 20.21 -7.13 -30.13
CA SER A 20 20.22 -8.56 -29.87
C SER A 20 21.52 -9.00 -29.20
N GLN A 21 21.47 -9.48 -27.96
CA GLN A 21 22.37 -10.52 -27.43
C GLN A 21 21.66 -11.31 -26.33
N ILE A 22 20.79 -12.24 -26.73
CA ILE A 22 20.61 -13.49 -25.98
C ILE A 22 21.36 -14.52 -26.81
N SER A 23 22.51 -14.93 -26.30
CA SER A 23 23.22 -16.12 -26.73
C SER A 23 23.17 -17.10 -25.57
N GLU A 24 22.47 -18.20 -25.80
CA GLU A 24 22.53 -19.42 -25.02
C GLU A 24 23.93 -20.03 -25.19
N ASP A 25 24.78 -19.89 -24.18
CA ASP A 25 25.85 -20.84 -23.83
C ASP A 25 26.43 -20.43 -22.46
N GLU A 26 27.23 -21.27 -21.83
CA GLU A 26 27.74 -21.17 -20.44
C GLU A 26 26.85 -21.82 -19.36
N ALA A 27 26.48 -23.08 -19.61
CA ALA A 27 26.35 -24.06 -18.53
C ALA A 27 27.73 -24.73 -18.31
N ALA A 28 28.49 -24.30 -17.29
CA ALA A 28 29.56 -25.11 -16.68
C ALA A 28 30.05 -24.56 -15.32
N SER A 29 29.54 -25.16 -14.25
CA SER A 29 30.26 -25.62 -13.03
C SER A 29 31.48 -24.87 -12.49
N VAL A 30 31.37 -24.34 -11.26
CA VAL A 30 32.32 -24.54 -10.11
C VAL A 30 31.51 -24.28 -8.83
N ASP A 31 31.04 -25.30 -8.10
CA ASP A 31 31.71 -26.02 -6.99
C ASP A 31 32.03 -25.15 -5.75
N ASP A 32 31.18 -25.33 -4.73
CA ASP A 32 31.43 -25.39 -3.28
C ASP A 32 32.61 -24.61 -2.68
N GLN A 33 32.31 -23.56 -1.88
CA GLN A 33 33.02 -23.30 -0.62
C GLN A 33 32.11 -22.69 0.44
N GLU A 34 31.92 -23.44 1.52
CA GLU A 34 31.48 -23.00 2.84
C GLU A 34 32.31 -21.83 3.39
N ALA A 35 31.64 -20.81 3.93
CA ALA A 35 32.15 -20.03 5.07
C ALA A 35 31.01 -19.25 5.75
N LYS A 36 30.31 -19.90 6.70
CA LYS A 36 29.63 -19.20 7.80
C LYS A 36 30.65 -18.94 8.90
N GLY A 37 30.78 -17.69 9.36
CA GLY A 37 31.49 -17.45 10.63
C GLY A 37 31.92 -16.03 10.96
N SER A 38 30.94 -15.17 11.26
CA SER A 38 31.00 -14.11 12.29
C SER A 38 31.86 -12.85 12.13
N GLN A 39 31.11 -11.75 11.99
CA GLN A 39 31.19 -10.50 12.76
C GLN A 39 32.43 -9.60 12.59
N GLU A 40 32.26 -8.60 11.72
CA GLU A 40 32.72 -7.25 12.03
C GLU A 40 31.50 -6.32 12.13
N LYS A 41 31.29 -5.81 13.34
CA LYS A 41 30.48 -4.61 13.62
C LYS A 41 31.07 -3.46 12.79
N LYS A 42 30.47 -3.19 11.63
CA LYS A 42 30.62 -1.90 10.98
C LYS A 42 29.37 -1.11 11.27
N SER A 43 29.46 -0.25 12.29
CA SER A 43 28.59 0.90 12.47
C SER A 43 28.75 1.81 11.24
N SER A 44 28.10 1.44 10.14
CA SER A 44 27.80 2.40 9.09
C SER A 44 26.64 3.22 9.60
N SER A 45 26.91 4.49 9.91
CA SER A 45 25.93 5.55 9.70
C SER A 45 25.58 5.54 8.21
N GLY A 46 24.76 4.58 7.81
CA GLY A 46 24.07 4.63 6.55
C GLY A 46 23.03 5.71 6.74
N GLU A 47 23.14 6.78 5.95
CA GLU A 47 21.94 7.48 5.54
C GLU A 47 21.03 6.40 4.98
N GLU A 48 20.05 5.97 5.79
CA GLU A 48 18.98 5.13 5.31
C GLU A 48 18.33 5.97 4.21
N HIS A 49 18.66 5.64 2.96
CA HIS A 49 17.71 5.84 1.88
C HIS A 49 16.48 5.07 2.34
N ALA A 50 15.59 5.77 3.04
CA ALA A 50 14.26 5.29 3.34
C ALA A 50 13.66 5.00 1.98
N GLU A 51 13.63 3.72 1.62
CA GLU A 51 12.81 3.23 0.52
C GLU A 51 11.46 3.91 0.67
N PRO A 52 10.95 4.58 -0.39
CA PRO A 52 9.69 5.30 -0.28
C PRO A 52 8.65 4.31 0.21
N PHE A 53 8.09 4.55 1.41
CA PHE A 53 7.02 3.72 1.96
C PHE A 53 5.87 3.74 0.97
N GLN A 54 5.74 2.67 0.18
CA GLN A 54 4.61 2.48 -0.70
C GLN A 54 3.45 2.02 0.17
N ILE A 55 2.52 2.93 0.42
CA ILE A 55 1.27 2.61 1.10
C ILE A 55 0.39 1.89 0.09
N ASP A 56 0.11 0.61 0.34
CA ASP A 56 -0.91 -0.14 -0.39
C ASP A 56 -2.31 0.11 0.22
N PHE A 57 -3.35 -0.31 -0.50
CA PHE A 57 -4.73 -0.12 -0.03
C PHE A 57 -4.96 -0.80 1.32
N SER A 58 -4.44 -2.01 1.50
CA SER A 58 -4.53 -2.77 2.75
C SER A 58 -3.94 -2.00 3.94
N ALA A 59 -2.72 -1.48 3.82
CA ALA A 59 -2.07 -0.69 4.86
C ALA A 59 -2.85 0.61 5.15
N PHE A 60 -3.39 1.26 4.11
CA PHE A 60 -4.22 2.44 4.30
C PHE A 60 -5.50 2.12 5.09
N ILE A 61 -6.24 1.08 4.73
CA ILE A 61 -7.46 0.68 5.43
C ILE A 61 -7.17 0.21 6.87
N MET A 62 -6.06 -0.52 7.07
CA MET A 62 -5.61 -0.90 8.41
C MET A 62 -5.25 0.31 9.29
N SER A 63 -4.65 1.35 8.70
CA SER A 63 -4.32 2.59 9.42
C SER A 63 -5.58 3.32 9.90
N LEU A 64 -6.62 3.40 9.06
CA LEU A 64 -7.90 3.98 9.41
C LEU A 64 -8.59 3.19 10.51
N THR A 65 -8.59 1.87 10.39
CA THR A 65 -9.21 0.98 11.40
C THR A 65 -8.49 1.11 12.75
N SER A 66 -7.16 1.21 12.75
CA SER A 66 -6.37 1.40 13.97
C SER A 66 -6.73 2.72 14.67
N SER A 67 -6.94 3.80 13.90
CA SER A 67 -7.44 5.08 14.44
C SER A 67 -8.84 4.95 15.06
N ALA A 68 -9.75 4.21 14.42
CA ALA A 68 -11.06 3.96 14.99
C ALA A 68 -11.01 3.14 16.29
N PHE A 69 -10.12 2.14 16.40
CA PHE A 69 -9.93 1.42 17.66
C PHE A 69 -9.34 2.30 18.77
N TYR A 70 -8.44 3.23 18.42
CA TYR A 70 -7.98 4.24 19.37
C TYR A 70 -9.16 5.08 19.90
N HIS A 71 -10.02 5.56 19.01
CA HIS A 71 -11.23 6.30 19.38
C HIS A 71 -12.31 5.47 20.10
N LEU A 72 -12.26 4.14 20.05
CA LEU A 72 -13.12 3.26 20.87
C LEU A 72 -12.65 3.14 22.33
N GLY A 73 -11.50 3.73 22.69
CA GLY A 73 -10.91 3.63 24.02
C GLY A 73 -10.22 2.29 24.30
N ASP A 74 -9.97 1.49 23.26
CA ASP A 74 -9.23 0.22 23.34
C ASP A 74 -7.72 0.47 23.54
N MET A 75 -7.23 1.67 23.21
CA MET A 75 -5.86 2.14 23.49
C MET A 75 -5.89 3.41 24.35
N ALA A 76 -5.00 3.47 25.35
CA ALA A 76 -4.81 4.67 26.15
C ALA A 76 -3.94 5.67 25.39
N ASP A 77 -4.27 6.96 25.46
CA ASP A 77 -3.42 8.03 24.93
C ASP A 77 -2.02 7.96 25.60
N PRO A 78 -0.93 7.81 24.85
CA PRO A 78 0.42 7.71 25.41
C PRO A 78 0.88 9.00 26.10
N THR A 79 0.21 10.12 25.83
CA THR A 79 0.53 11.46 26.36
C THR A 79 -0.27 11.76 27.62
N THR A 80 -1.55 11.39 27.65
CA THR A 80 -2.47 11.76 28.74
C THR A 80 -2.84 10.58 29.65
N GLY A 81 -2.59 9.34 29.23
CA GLY A 81 -2.98 8.12 29.94
C GLY A 81 -4.49 7.90 30.03
N LYS A 82 -5.29 8.74 29.36
CA LYS A 82 -6.75 8.68 29.41
C LYS A 82 -7.29 7.83 28.25
N LYS A 83 -8.27 7.00 28.57
CA LYS A 83 -9.10 6.32 27.57
C LYS A 83 -10.25 7.25 27.24
N GLU A 84 -10.11 8.01 26.16
CA GLU A 84 -11.20 8.85 25.64
C GLU A 84 -11.94 8.09 24.56
N VAL A 85 -13.20 7.78 24.84
CA VAL A 85 -14.11 7.18 23.87
C VAL A 85 -14.73 8.31 23.05
N ASN A 86 -14.45 8.32 21.75
CA ASN A 86 -15.02 9.25 20.78
C ASN A 86 -15.83 8.47 19.74
N LEU A 87 -17.05 8.09 20.12
CA LEU A 87 -17.98 7.38 19.23
C LEU A 87 -18.27 8.15 17.93
N PRO A 88 -18.45 9.48 17.93
CA PRO A 88 -18.59 10.23 16.68
C PRO A 88 -17.43 10.04 15.68
N ALA A 89 -16.18 10.03 16.18
CA ALA A 89 -15.01 9.79 15.32
C ALA A 89 -15.01 8.36 14.75
N VAL A 90 -15.38 7.36 15.56
CA VAL A 90 -15.51 5.96 15.10
C VAL A 90 -16.56 5.83 14.00
N GLN A 91 -17.73 6.46 14.18
CA GLN A 91 -18.80 6.48 13.18
C GLN A 91 -18.31 7.10 11.87
N GLN A 92 -17.62 8.24 11.95
CA GLN A 92 -17.03 8.89 10.77
C GLN A 92 -16.04 7.96 10.04
N THR A 93 -15.23 7.21 10.77
CA THR A 93 -14.31 6.23 10.15
C THR A 93 -15.08 5.09 9.48
N ILE A 94 -16.14 4.56 10.10
CA ILE A 94 -17.00 3.54 9.49
C ILE A 94 -17.62 4.07 8.19
N ASP A 95 -18.16 5.28 8.20
CA ASP A 95 -18.75 5.92 7.03
C ASP A 95 -17.72 6.11 5.91
N MET A 96 -16.48 6.48 6.26
CA MET A 96 -15.39 6.59 5.30
C MET A 96 -15.02 5.24 4.70
N LEU A 97 -14.93 4.17 5.49
CA LEU A 97 -14.66 2.82 4.99
C LEU A 97 -15.78 2.31 4.08
N MET A 98 -17.04 2.55 4.43
CA MET A 98 -18.19 2.21 3.58
C MET A 98 -18.13 2.96 2.24
N MET A 99 -17.87 4.27 2.28
CA MET A 99 -17.72 5.08 1.08
C MET A 99 -16.55 4.60 0.21
N LEU A 100 -15.40 4.26 0.82
CA LEU A 100 -14.25 3.72 0.10
C LEU A 100 -14.59 2.42 -0.59
N ARG A 101 -15.22 1.47 0.11
CA ARG A 101 -15.67 0.19 -0.48
C ARG A 101 -16.57 0.41 -1.70
N GLU A 102 -17.52 1.34 -1.63
CA GLU A 102 -18.39 1.65 -2.77
C GLU A 102 -17.62 2.27 -3.94
N LYS A 103 -16.67 3.17 -3.66
CA LYS A 103 -15.88 3.87 -4.68
C LYS A 103 -14.80 3.00 -5.32
N THR A 104 -14.30 1.99 -4.62
CA THR A 104 -13.25 1.09 -5.11
C THR A 104 -13.81 -0.23 -5.68
N LYS A 105 -15.13 -0.43 -5.66
CA LYS A 105 -15.77 -1.64 -6.18
C LYS A 105 -15.34 -1.94 -7.61
N GLY A 106 -14.89 -3.17 -7.85
CA GLY A 106 -14.39 -3.63 -9.15
C GLY A 106 -12.91 -3.32 -9.42
N ASN A 107 -12.24 -2.57 -8.53
CA ASN A 107 -10.80 -2.30 -8.57
C ASN A 107 -10.03 -2.99 -7.43
N LEU A 108 -10.72 -3.70 -6.54
CA LEU A 108 -10.13 -4.44 -5.43
C LEU A 108 -9.79 -5.87 -5.84
N THR A 109 -8.70 -6.39 -5.29
CA THR A 109 -8.44 -7.84 -5.24
C THR A 109 -9.43 -8.54 -4.28
N ASP A 110 -9.59 -9.84 -4.42
CA ASP A 110 -10.46 -10.64 -3.54
C ASP A 110 -10.08 -10.52 -2.05
N ASP A 111 -8.79 -10.35 -1.77
CA ASP A 111 -8.28 -10.22 -0.40
C ASP A 111 -8.56 -8.82 0.16
N GLU A 112 -8.42 -7.76 -0.66
CA GLU A 112 -8.74 -6.39 -0.26
C GLU A 112 -10.25 -6.18 -0.03
N ASP A 113 -11.10 -6.79 -0.86
CA ASP A 113 -12.56 -6.71 -0.70
C ASP A 113 -13.02 -7.41 0.59
N LYS A 114 -12.48 -8.61 0.86
CA LYS A 114 -12.73 -9.30 2.13
C LYS A 114 -12.20 -8.52 3.33
N LEU A 115 -11.01 -7.94 3.21
CA LEU A 115 -10.39 -7.16 4.27
C LEU A 115 -11.27 -5.97 4.65
N ILE A 116 -11.68 -5.15 3.69
CA ILE A 116 -12.50 -3.97 3.98
C ILE A 116 -13.87 -4.36 4.55
N GLU A 117 -14.50 -5.43 4.04
CA GLU A 117 -15.76 -5.95 4.59
C GLU A 117 -15.62 -6.40 6.05
N GLN A 118 -14.56 -7.16 6.36
CA GLN A 118 -14.29 -7.65 7.70
C GLN A 118 -14.07 -6.49 8.68
N LEU A 119 -13.28 -5.48 8.29
CA LEU A 119 -12.96 -4.35 9.15
C LEU A 119 -14.18 -3.44 9.40
N ILE A 120 -15.01 -3.23 8.38
CA ILE A 120 -16.29 -2.51 8.55
C ILE A 120 -17.18 -3.25 9.55
N TYR A 121 -17.34 -4.56 9.39
CA TYR A 121 -18.17 -5.36 10.29
C TYR A 121 -17.64 -5.32 11.74
N GLU A 122 -16.34 -5.51 11.93
CA GLU A 122 -15.73 -5.48 13.27
C GLU A 122 -15.95 -4.13 13.96
N LEU A 123 -15.73 -3.02 13.24
CA LEU A 123 -15.96 -1.68 13.78
C LEU A 123 -17.43 -1.43 14.12
N GLN A 124 -18.37 -1.86 13.28
CA GLN A 124 -19.80 -1.74 13.54
C GLN A 124 -20.23 -2.50 14.80
N VAL A 125 -19.76 -3.73 14.97
CA VAL A 125 -20.05 -4.54 16.16
C VAL A 125 -19.52 -3.86 17.41
N LYS A 126 -18.25 -3.40 17.40
CA LYS A 126 -17.67 -2.71 18.56
C LYS A 126 -18.35 -1.37 18.84
N TYR A 127 -18.69 -0.61 17.81
CA TYR A 127 -19.45 0.64 17.95
C TYR A 127 -20.83 0.41 18.60
N VAL A 128 -21.56 -0.61 18.15
CA VAL A 128 -22.86 -0.96 18.73
C VAL A 128 -22.72 -1.47 20.17
N ALA A 129 -21.66 -2.22 20.47
CA ALA A 129 -21.39 -2.66 21.85
C ALA A 129 -21.13 -1.45 22.77
N LYS A 130 -20.34 -0.47 22.30
CA LYS A 130 -20.01 0.74 23.07
C LYS A 130 -21.14 1.76 23.18
N THR A 131 -22.05 1.82 22.22
CA THR A 131 -23.25 2.67 22.31
C THR A 131 -24.33 2.12 23.26
N LYS A 132 -24.24 0.83 23.61
CA LYS A 132 -25.17 0.15 24.53
C LYS A 132 -24.64 0.03 25.96
N GLU A 133 -23.39 0.43 26.20
CA GLU A 133 -22.75 0.50 27.52
C GLU A 133 -23.19 1.78 28.26
#